data_AF-A0A2W7AAJ8-F1
#
_entry.id   AF-A0A2W7AAJ8-F1
#
_cell.length_a   1.000
_cell.length_b   1.000
_cell.length_c   1.000
_cell.angle_alpha   90.00
_cell.angle_beta   90.00
_cell.angle_gamma   90.00
#
_symmetry.space_group_name_H-M   'P 1'
#
loop_
_entity.id
_entity.type
_entity.pdbx_description
1 polymer ?
#
loop_
_entity_poly.entity_id
_entity_poly.type
_entity_poly.pdbx_seq_one_letter_code
_entity_poly.pdbx_strand_id
1 'polypeptide(L)'
;MYNLTNQQKTLIRWLVQKIREEKLNEEVGILWVHKYTLDSVLLDAGMLDFKGTEEELSEISITQGALNVLSENGLIHCAITYKTEKSGKQNEAERKCTIMGKAYEAVDTDFSAPDISFVTHLTPLADISGFDEQLKQRCLPILGAGSSDSMLWDSAVRTAGVILEERLRDVGSISDPNCTGSALVNNVFSEKGTLASKFTVASERQGYRDLYAGIVGTFRNPSAHRLVDPSPEEGGAFIVFVNLLLSKLEALR
;
A
#
# COMPACT_ATOMS: atom_id res chain seq x y z
N MET A 1 -2.26 23.13 1.24
CA MET A 1 -2.13 21.74 0.78
C MET A 1 -3.53 21.13 0.80
N TYR A 2 -3.97 20.55 -0.31
CA TYR A 2 -5.34 20.06 -0.45
C TYR A 2 -5.44 18.62 0.08
N ASN A 3 -6.36 18.37 1.01
CA ASN A 3 -6.59 17.03 1.56
C ASN A 3 -7.54 16.27 0.64
N LEU A 4 -7.00 15.84 -0.50
CA LEU A 4 -7.75 15.19 -1.57
C LEU A 4 -7.06 13.89 -1.94
N THR A 5 -7.85 12.82 -2.09
CA THR A 5 -7.40 11.60 -2.76
C THR A 5 -7.13 11.86 -4.24
N ASN A 6 -6.41 10.95 -4.90
CA ASN A 6 -6.17 11.06 -6.34
C ASN A 6 -7.49 11.13 -7.13
N GLN A 7 -8.51 10.35 -6.74
CA GLN A 7 -9.83 10.40 -7.36
C GLN A 7 -10.52 11.77 -7.19
N GLN A 8 -10.42 12.39 -6.01
CA GLN A 8 -11.00 13.72 -5.76
C GLN A 8 -10.25 14.84 -6.50
N LYS A 9 -8.91 14.75 -6.57
CA LYS A 9 -8.08 15.65 -7.40
C LYS A 9 -8.48 15.53 -8.87
N THR A 10 -8.68 14.31 -9.37
CA THR A 10 -9.14 14.07 -10.74
C THR A 10 -10.52 14.67 -10.99
N LEU A 11 -11.46 14.50 -10.05
CA LEU A 11 -12.79 15.08 -10.17
C LEU A 11 -12.76 16.60 -10.30
N ILE A 12 -12.05 17.32 -9.43
CA ILE A 12 -12.02 18.78 -9.51
C ILE A 12 -11.19 19.29 -10.70
N ARG A 13 -10.13 18.58 -11.12
CA ARG A 13 -9.43 18.87 -12.39
C ARG A 13 -10.39 18.76 -13.57
N TRP A 14 -11.18 17.69 -13.63
CA TRP A 14 -12.15 17.45 -14.68
C TRP A 14 -13.21 18.55 -14.73
N LEU A 15 -13.78 18.95 -13.58
CA LEU A 15 -14.77 20.03 -13.50
C LEU A 15 -14.20 21.37 -14.00
N VAL A 16 -13.02 21.76 -13.50
CA VAL A 16 -12.33 23.00 -13.94
C VAL A 16 -12.04 22.96 -15.44
N GLN A 17 -11.61 21.82 -15.96
CA GLN A 17 -11.35 21.63 -17.39
C GLN A 17 -12.61 21.80 -18.23
N LYS A 18 -13.73 21.14 -17.87
CA LYS A 18 -14.97 21.23 -18.64
C LYS A 18 -15.59 22.63 -18.64
N ILE A 19 -15.34 23.42 -17.59
CA ILE A 19 -15.71 24.84 -17.58
C ILE A 19 -14.83 25.66 -18.52
N ARG A 20 -13.51 25.43 -18.52
CA ARG A 20 -12.58 26.09 -19.46
C ARG A 20 -12.89 25.76 -20.92
N GLU A 21 -13.45 24.57 -21.19
CA GLU A 21 -13.93 24.14 -22.51
C GLU A 21 -15.34 24.67 -22.86
N GLU A 22 -15.96 25.49 -22.00
CA GLU A 22 -17.34 25.99 -22.14
C GLU A 22 -18.41 24.88 -22.28
N LYS A 23 -18.06 23.65 -21.93
CA LYS A 23 -18.97 22.49 -21.89
C LYS A 23 -19.78 22.42 -20.60
N LEU A 24 -19.36 23.17 -19.59
CA LEU A 24 -20.00 23.23 -18.29
C LEU A 24 -19.98 24.68 -17.79
N ASN A 25 -21.06 25.09 -17.11
CA ASN A 25 -21.08 26.38 -16.42
C ASN A 25 -20.40 26.26 -15.04
N GLU A 26 -19.98 27.39 -14.46
CA GLU A 26 -19.43 27.40 -13.09
C GLU A 26 -20.44 26.93 -12.05
N GLU A 27 -21.73 27.05 -12.34
CA GLU A 27 -22.81 26.41 -11.58
C GLU A 27 -23.24 25.11 -12.26
N VAL A 28 -23.12 24.01 -11.53
CA VAL A 28 -23.36 22.65 -12.02
C VAL A 28 -24.51 22.02 -11.24
N GLY A 29 -25.52 21.54 -11.94
CA GLY A 29 -26.52 20.66 -11.34
C GLY A 29 -26.08 19.20 -11.43
N ILE A 30 -26.20 18.46 -10.34
CA ILE A 30 -25.90 17.02 -10.24
C ILE A 30 -27.15 16.32 -9.74
N LEU A 31 -27.56 15.27 -10.43
CA LEU A 31 -28.73 14.45 -10.11
C LEU A 31 -28.29 13.02 -9.82
N TRP A 32 -28.88 12.39 -8.81
CA TRP A 32 -28.66 10.97 -8.56
C TRP A 32 -29.67 10.15 -9.37
N VAL A 33 -29.16 9.37 -10.31
CA VAL A 33 -29.95 8.56 -11.24
C VAL A 33 -29.76 7.08 -10.92
N HIS A 34 -30.85 6.33 -10.89
CA HIS A 34 -30.77 4.87 -10.81
C HIS A 34 -30.58 4.30 -12.22
N LYS A 35 -29.43 3.67 -12.46
CA LYS A 35 -29.20 2.84 -13.64
C LYS A 35 -29.63 1.41 -13.33
N TYR A 36 -30.58 0.92 -14.11
CA TYR A 36 -31.06 -0.46 -14.03
C TYR A 36 -30.26 -1.31 -15.01
N THR A 37 -29.54 -2.30 -14.50
CA THR A 37 -28.94 -3.37 -15.31
C THR A 37 -29.72 -4.67 -15.08
N LEU A 38 -29.50 -5.69 -15.92
CA LEU A 38 -30.17 -6.99 -15.81
C LEU A 38 -29.99 -7.64 -14.41
N ASP A 39 -28.88 -7.34 -13.73
CA ASP A 39 -28.49 -7.99 -12.45
C ASP A 39 -28.37 -7.03 -11.25
N SER A 40 -28.45 -5.70 -11.44
CA SER A 40 -28.31 -4.74 -10.32
C SER A 40 -28.87 -3.34 -10.60
N VAL A 41 -29.20 -2.61 -9.53
CA VAL A 41 -29.50 -1.17 -9.58
C VAL A 41 -28.27 -0.42 -9.08
N LEU A 42 -27.62 0.33 -9.95
CA LEU A 42 -26.49 1.20 -9.61
C LEU A 42 -26.98 2.63 -9.44
N LEU A 43 -26.52 3.30 -8.38
CA LEU A 43 -26.71 4.75 -8.24
C LEU A 43 -25.59 5.45 -9.01
N ASP A 44 -25.96 6.26 -9.98
CA ASP A 44 -25.03 7.02 -10.81
C ASP A 44 -25.31 8.52 -10.72
N ALA A 45 -24.35 9.35 -11.09
CA ALA A 45 -24.50 10.79 -11.11
C ALA A 45 -24.76 11.28 -12.54
N GLY A 46 -25.87 11.97 -12.76
CA GLY A 46 -26.11 12.78 -13.96
C GLY A 46 -25.68 14.22 -13.72
N MET A 47 -25.19 14.91 -14.76
CA MET A 47 -24.92 16.35 -14.74
C MET A 47 -25.93 17.09 -15.62
N LEU A 48 -26.55 18.12 -15.05
CA LEU A 48 -27.46 19.02 -15.76
C LEU A 48 -26.66 20.00 -16.64
N ASP A 49 -27.19 20.28 -17.82
CA ASP A 49 -26.68 21.26 -18.79
C ASP A 49 -25.21 21.03 -19.23
N PHE A 50 -24.68 19.81 -19.03
CA PHE A 50 -23.41 19.41 -19.58
C PHE A 50 -23.53 19.23 -21.11
N LYS A 51 -22.70 19.95 -21.87
CA LYS A 51 -22.72 19.96 -23.34
C LYS A 51 -21.75 18.95 -23.97
N GLY A 52 -21.23 18.00 -23.20
CA GLY A 52 -20.36 16.93 -23.69
C GLY A 52 -21.10 15.61 -23.94
N THR A 53 -20.34 14.53 -24.12
CA THR A 53 -20.89 13.19 -24.37
C THR A 53 -21.15 12.42 -23.08
N GLU A 54 -22.00 11.39 -23.15
CA GLU A 54 -22.23 10.48 -22.01
C GLU A 54 -20.96 9.69 -21.65
N GLU A 55 -20.12 9.39 -22.64
CA GLU A 55 -18.81 8.74 -22.44
C GLU A 55 -17.90 9.61 -21.56
N GLU A 56 -17.78 10.91 -21.85
CA GLU A 56 -16.98 11.87 -21.07
C GLU A 56 -17.44 11.96 -19.59
N LEU A 57 -18.73 11.76 -19.32
CA LEU A 57 -19.27 11.72 -17.95
C LEU A 57 -18.99 10.39 -17.25
N SER A 58 -19.01 9.28 -17.98
CA SER A 58 -18.76 7.95 -17.42
C SER A 58 -17.30 7.72 -17.01
N GLU A 59 -16.37 8.51 -17.56
CA GLU A 59 -14.94 8.48 -17.21
C GLU A 59 -14.64 9.02 -15.80
N ILE A 60 -15.58 9.74 -15.19
CA ILE A 60 -15.36 10.36 -13.89
C ILE A 60 -16.30 9.80 -12.82
N SER A 61 -15.74 9.40 -11.69
CA SER A 61 -16.52 8.95 -10.54
C SER A 61 -16.99 10.15 -9.72
N ILE A 62 -18.24 10.56 -9.96
CA ILE A 62 -18.91 11.60 -9.16
C ILE A 62 -19.69 10.90 -8.04
N THR A 63 -19.27 11.11 -6.80
CA THR A 63 -19.95 10.56 -5.62
C THR A 63 -20.29 11.68 -4.64
N GLN A 64 -21.31 11.46 -3.82
CA GLN A 64 -21.68 12.39 -2.73
C GLN A 64 -20.48 12.68 -1.81
N GLY A 65 -19.69 11.64 -1.49
CA GLY A 65 -18.49 11.76 -0.68
C GLY A 65 -17.40 12.62 -1.34
N ALA A 66 -17.15 12.44 -2.63
CA ALA A 66 -16.18 13.26 -3.35
C ALA A 66 -16.59 14.74 -3.38
N LEU A 67 -17.87 15.03 -3.66
CA LEU A 67 -18.40 16.40 -3.68
C LEU A 67 -18.38 17.06 -2.29
N ASN A 68 -18.67 16.32 -1.23
CA ASN A 68 -18.54 16.84 0.14
C ASN A 68 -17.11 17.29 0.43
N VAL A 69 -16.13 16.44 0.14
CA VAL A 69 -14.71 16.73 0.39
C VAL A 69 -14.21 17.91 -0.45
N LEU A 70 -14.65 18.02 -1.70
CA LEU A 70 -14.35 19.20 -2.52
C LEU A 70 -14.95 20.47 -1.93
N SER A 71 -16.17 20.39 -1.41
CA SER A 71 -16.85 21.53 -0.78
C SER A 71 -16.16 21.96 0.52
N GLU A 72 -15.74 21.00 1.34
CA GLU A 72 -14.99 21.22 2.58
C GLU A 72 -13.62 21.87 2.31
N ASN A 73 -12.97 21.53 1.20
CA ASN A 73 -11.72 22.17 0.77
C ASN A 73 -11.95 23.58 0.17
N GLY A 74 -13.19 24.05 0.09
CA GLY A 74 -13.58 25.34 -0.49
C GLY A 74 -13.35 25.41 -2.00
N LEU A 75 -13.28 24.25 -2.66
CA LEU A 75 -13.10 24.15 -4.11
C LEU A 75 -14.42 24.28 -4.84
N ILE A 76 -15.49 23.80 -4.20
CA ILE A 76 -16.86 23.97 -4.67
C ILE A 76 -17.75 24.44 -3.51
N HIS A 77 -18.93 24.93 -3.83
CA HIS A 77 -19.99 25.18 -2.86
C HIS A 77 -21.26 24.47 -3.33
N CYS A 78 -21.77 23.52 -2.55
CA CYS A 78 -22.95 22.75 -2.95
C CYS A 78 -24.18 23.07 -2.08
N ALA A 79 -25.30 23.36 -2.74
CA ALA A 79 -26.63 23.34 -2.15
C ALA A 79 -27.29 21.99 -2.43
N ILE A 80 -27.83 21.35 -1.40
CA ILE A 80 -28.38 19.99 -1.48
C ILE A 80 -29.91 20.04 -1.45
N THR A 81 -30.55 19.34 -2.39
CA THR A 81 -32.00 19.15 -2.43
C THR A 81 -32.35 17.73 -2.01
N TYR A 82 -33.17 17.59 -0.98
CA TYR A 82 -33.65 16.30 -0.46
C TYR A 82 -35.05 15.97 -0.97
N LYS A 83 -35.31 14.69 -1.26
CA LYS A 83 -36.65 14.15 -1.48
C LYS A 83 -37.05 13.31 -0.27
N THR A 84 -38.27 13.52 0.22
CA THR A 84 -38.84 12.73 1.30
C THR A 84 -39.71 11.63 0.70
N GLU A 85 -39.36 10.37 0.99
CA GLU A 85 -40.18 9.23 0.60
C GLU A 85 -41.47 9.15 1.42
N LYS A 86 -42.44 8.37 0.95
CA LYS A 86 -43.67 8.06 1.70
C LYS A 86 -43.40 7.43 3.08
N SER A 87 -42.22 6.82 3.25
CA SER A 87 -41.72 6.24 4.50
C SER A 87 -41.22 7.29 5.53
N GLY A 88 -41.13 8.57 5.14
CA GLY A 88 -40.52 9.64 5.94
C GLY A 88 -38.99 9.72 5.81
N LYS A 89 -38.36 8.77 5.10
CA LYS A 89 -36.91 8.80 4.85
C LYS A 89 -36.57 9.90 3.85
N GLN A 90 -35.56 10.71 4.17
CA GLN A 90 -35.00 11.69 3.25
C GLN A 90 -33.82 11.09 2.51
N ASN A 91 -33.83 11.17 1.19
CA ASN A 91 -32.67 10.86 0.37
C ASN A 91 -32.28 12.10 -0.43
N GLU A 92 -30.99 12.27 -0.63
CA GLU A 92 -30.47 13.32 -1.49
C GLU A 92 -30.90 13.07 -2.93
N ALA A 93 -31.56 14.06 -3.54
CA ALA A 93 -32.06 13.95 -4.90
C ALA A 93 -31.16 14.68 -5.90
N GLU A 94 -30.59 15.80 -5.48
CA GLU A 94 -29.88 16.74 -6.33
C GLU A 94 -28.86 17.53 -5.52
N ARG A 95 -27.78 17.94 -6.18
CA ARG A 95 -26.90 19.02 -5.73
C ARG A 95 -26.76 20.09 -6.80
N LYS A 96 -26.80 21.34 -6.40
CA LYS A 96 -26.30 22.45 -7.21
C LYS A 96 -24.96 22.89 -6.65
N CYS A 97 -23.88 22.69 -7.40
CA CYS A 97 -22.53 22.98 -6.98
C CYS A 97 -21.92 24.12 -7.80
N THR A 98 -21.42 25.16 -7.13
CA THR A 98 -20.68 26.26 -7.73
C THR A 98 -19.18 26.02 -7.60
N ILE A 99 -18.43 26.07 -8.70
CA ILE A 99 -16.96 25.98 -8.68
C ILE A 99 -16.37 27.30 -8.22
N MET A 100 -15.46 27.25 -7.25
CA MET A 100 -14.86 28.44 -6.63
C MET A 100 -13.54 28.80 -7.30
N GLY A 101 -13.13 30.07 -7.27
CA GLY A 101 -11.82 30.54 -7.78
C GLY A 101 -10.62 29.72 -7.26
N LYS A 102 -10.71 29.28 -6.00
CA LYS A 102 -9.72 28.42 -5.34
C LYS A 102 -9.52 27.07 -6.03
N ALA A 103 -10.51 26.54 -6.75
CA ALA A 103 -10.37 25.32 -7.55
C ALA A 103 -9.46 25.52 -8.75
N TYR A 104 -9.56 26.66 -9.42
CA TYR A 104 -8.68 26.99 -10.53
C TYR A 104 -7.23 27.12 -10.06
N GLU A 105 -7.00 27.87 -8.96
CA GLU A 105 -5.68 27.96 -8.33
C GLU A 105 -5.14 26.59 -7.89
N ALA A 106 -5.99 25.74 -7.31
CA ALA A 106 -5.62 24.38 -6.89
C ALA A 106 -5.15 23.54 -8.08
N VAL A 107 -5.87 23.60 -9.19
CA VAL A 107 -5.57 22.83 -10.39
C VAL A 107 -4.34 23.38 -11.10
N ASP A 108 -4.23 24.71 -11.25
CA ASP A 108 -3.15 25.37 -11.96
C ASP A 108 -1.80 25.22 -11.27
N THR A 109 -1.83 25.09 -9.95
CA THR A 109 -0.64 24.85 -9.15
C THR A 109 -0.38 23.35 -8.94
N ASP A 110 -1.10 22.46 -9.62
CA ASP A 110 -1.09 20.99 -9.47
C ASP A 110 -1.24 20.49 -8.02
N PHE A 111 -2.13 21.14 -7.28
CA PHE A 111 -2.28 20.98 -5.83
C PHE A 111 -0.96 21.16 -5.05
N SER A 112 0.02 21.76 -5.74
CA SER A 112 1.44 22.05 -5.48
C SER A 112 2.25 20.99 -4.77
N ALA A 113 1.95 19.70 -4.98
CA ALA A 113 2.68 18.64 -4.30
C ALA A 113 3.04 17.49 -5.25
N PRO A 114 4.32 17.05 -5.25
CA PRO A 114 4.68 15.79 -5.90
C PRO A 114 3.97 14.62 -5.23
N ASP A 115 3.54 13.66 -6.05
CA ASP A 115 2.95 12.40 -5.59
C ASP A 115 4.02 11.57 -4.85
N ILE A 116 3.84 11.41 -3.54
CA ILE A 116 4.72 10.64 -2.66
C ILE A 116 4.08 9.32 -2.20
N SER A 117 3.01 8.86 -2.84
CA SER A 117 2.35 7.61 -2.47
C SER A 117 3.31 6.41 -2.54
N PHE A 118 4.33 6.45 -3.41
CA PHE A 118 5.37 5.43 -3.48
C PHE A 118 6.25 5.34 -2.23
N VAL A 119 6.36 6.40 -1.42
CA VAL A 119 7.21 6.41 -0.20
C VAL A 119 6.73 5.40 0.83
N THR A 120 5.43 5.10 0.88
CA THR A 120 4.89 4.05 1.76
C THR A 120 5.35 2.66 1.32
N HIS A 121 5.52 2.44 0.01
CA HIS A 121 6.07 1.20 -0.55
C HIS A 121 7.60 1.12 -0.43
N LEU A 122 8.29 2.26 -0.39
CA LEU A 122 9.75 2.35 -0.20
C LEU A 122 10.20 2.39 1.26
N THR A 123 9.28 2.67 2.20
CA THR A 123 9.52 2.65 3.65
C THR A 123 8.72 1.53 4.30
N PRO A 124 9.00 0.25 3.98
CA PRO A 124 8.16 -0.89 4.36
C PRO A 124 8.07 -1.17 5.87
N LEU A 125 8.82 -0.46 6.72
CA LEU A 125 8.57 -0.46 8.16
C LEU A 125 7.33 0.37 8.58
N ALA A 126 6.80 1.23 7.71
CA ALA A 126 5.60 2.02 7.99
C ALA A 126 4.32 1.17 7.94
N ASP A 127 4.25 0.18 7.05
CA ASP A 127 3.17 -0.79 6.98
C ASP A 127 3.68 -2.20 7.32
N ILE A 128 3.58 -2.53 8.60
CA ILE A 128 3.97 -3.84 9.15
C ILE A 128 2.88 -4.90 9.02
N SER A 129 1.71 -4.59 8.43
CA SER A 129 0.57 -5.52 8.40
C SER A 129 0.92 -6.86 7.72
N GLY A 130 1.71 -6.79 6.65
CA GLY A 130 2.20 -7.94 5.88
C GLY A 130 3.47 -8.60 6.42
N PHE A 131 3.94 -8.24 7.61
CA PHE A 131 5.13 -8.88 8.19
C PHE A 131 4.83 -10.24 8.81
N ASP A 132 5.81 -11.14 8.76
CA ASP A 132 5.81 -12.40 9.49
C ASP A 132 5.57 -12.16 10.99
N GLU A 133 4.73 -13.01 11.60
CA GLU A 133 4.32 -12.85 12.98
C GLU A 133 5.49 -12.93 13.97
N GLN A 134 6.53 -13.72 13.70
CA GLN A 134 7.70 -13.77 14.58
C GLN A 134 8.54 -12.49 14.48
N LEU A 135 8.63 -11.88 13.29
CA LEU A 135 9.29 -10.58 13.14
C LEU A 135 8.53 -9.50 13.92
N LYS A 136 7.19 -9.48 13.82
CA LYS A 136 6.33 -8.58 14.59
C LYS A 136 6.54 -8.74 16.10
N GLN A 137 6.53 -9.97 16.59
CA GLN A 137 6.58 -10.27 18.03
C GLN A 137 7.95 -10.09 18.65
N ARG A 138 9.04 -10.30 17.90
CA ARG A 138 10.40 -10.33 18.47
C ARG A 138 11.27 -9.16 18.03
N CYS A 139 11.07 -8.59 16.85
CA CYS A 139 11.89 -7.47 16.36
C CYS A 139 11.25 -6.12 16.70
N LEU A 140 9.94 -5.95 16.48
CA LEU A 140 9.30 -4.64 16.67
C LEU A 140 9.32 -4.13 18.12
N PRO A 141 9.15 -4.96 19.17
CA PRO A 141 9.27 -4.47 20.55
C PRO A 141 10.67 -3.93 20.88
N ILE A 142 11.72 -4.51 20.30
CA ILE A 142 13.11 -4.03 20.47
C ILE A 142 13.22 -2.61 19.90
N LEU A 143 12.70 -2.39 18.69
CA LEU A 143 12.73 -1.08 18.04
C LEU A 143 11.80 -0.06 18.74
N GLY A 144 10.67 -0.53 19.27
CA GLY A 144 9.71 0.29 20.02
C GLY A 144 10.27 0.81 21.36
N ALA A 145 11.29 0.18 21.90
CA ALA A 145 11.97 0.64 23.12
C ALA A 145 12.87 1.87 22.88
N GLY A 146 13.25 2.17 21.63
CA GLY A 146 14.09 3.32 21.31
C GLY A 146 14.72 3.27 19.92
N SER A 147 13.96 3.58 18.87
CA SER A 147 14.42 3.50 17.47
C SER A 147 15.55 4.47 17.09
N SER A 148 15.98 5.35 17.98
CA SER A 148 17.16 6.21 17.79
C SER A 148 18.46 5.57 18.30
N ASP A 149 18.39 4.42 18.97
CA ASP A 149 19.54 3.70 19.51
C ASP A 149 20.02 2.61 18.54
N SER A 150 21.25 2.73 18.02
CA SER A 150 21.84 1.76 17.10
C SER A 150 22.00 0.36 17.71
N MET A 151 22.15 0.25 19.03
CA MET A 151 22.25 -1.04 19.72
C MET A 151 20.94 -1.82 19.68
N LEU A 152 19.80 -1.12 19.68
CA LEU A 152 18.48 -1.73 19.51
C LEU A 152 18.28 -2.20 18.07
N TRP A 153 18.81 -1.48 17.08
CA TRP A 153 18.80 -1.94 15.70
C TRP A 153 19.67 -3.19 15.48
N ASP A 154 20.89 -3.23 16.03
CA ASP A 154 21.73 -4.44 16.00
C ASP A 154 21.00 -5.65 16.63
N SER A 155 20.34 -5.43 17.76
CA SER A 155 19.57 -6.47 18.45
C SER A 155 18.38 -6.97 17.63
N ALA A 156 17.66 -6.07 16.95
CA ALA A 156 16.56 -6.45 16.05
C ALA A 156 17.06 -7.21 14.81
N VAL A 157 18.17 -6.77 14.21
CA VAL A 157 18.82 -7.43 13.07
C VAL A 157 19.28 -8.85 13.43
N ARG A 158 19.95 -9.01 14.58
CA ARG A 158 20.32 -10.34 15.09
C ARG A 158 19.09 -11.23 15.30
N THR A 159 18.04 -10.67 15.89
CA THR A 159 16.79 -11.39 16.13
C THR A 159 16.12 -11.84 14.83
N ALA A 160 16.09 -10.99 13.80
CA ALA A 160 15.58 -11.34 12.48
C ALA A 160 16.39 -12.47 11.82
N GLY A 161 17.72 -12.45 11.95
CA GLY A 161 18.58 -13.53 11.47
C GLY A 161 18.31 -14.87 12.16
N VAL A 162 18.04 -14.86 13.47
CA VAL A 162 17.64 -16.05 14.24
C VAL A 162 16.30 -16.59 13.75
N ILE A 163 15.30 -15.74 13.55
CA ILE A 163 13.98 -16.14 13.02
C ILE A 163 14.11 -16.80 11.65
N LEU A 164 14.94 -16.25 10.77
CA LEU A 164 15.19 -16.84 9.44
C LEU A 164 15.80 -18.24 9.55
N GLU A 165 16.75 -18.45 10.46
CA GLU A 165 17.36 -19.76 10.70
C GLU A 165 16.38 -20.77 11.31
N GLU A 166 15.59 -20.34 12.30
CA GLU A 166 14.52 -21.16 12.89
C GLU A 166 13.52 -21.58 11.81
N ARG A 167 13.18 -20.70 10.86
CA ARG A 167 12.27 -21.04 9.77
C ARG A 167 12.87 -21.96 8.72
N LEU A 168 14.15 -21.76 8.37
CA LEU A 168 14.90 -22.71 7.54
C LEU A 168 14.90 -24.11 8.12
N ARG A 169 15.06 -24.20 9.44
CA ARG A 169 15.03 -25.45 10.17
C ARG A 169 13.67 -26.13 10.11
N ASP A 170 12.60 -25.37 10.36
CA ASP A 170 11.23 -25.86 10.36
C ASP A 170 10.81 -26.36 8.97
N VAL A 171 10.92 -25.50 7.95
CA VAL A 171 10.56 -25.85 6.56
C VAL A 171 11.45 -26.98 6.03
N GLY A 172 12.73 -26.97 6.40
CA GLY A 172 13.68 -28.02 6.02
C GLY A 172 13.57 -29.32 6.82
N SER A 173 12.71 -29.40 7.85
CA SER A 173 12.60 -30.55 8.76
C SER A 173 13.95 -31.02 9.35
N ILE A 174 14.81 -30.07 9.74
CA ILE A 174 16.16 -30.36 10.27
C ILE A 174 16.18 -30.31 11.79
N SER A 175 16.15 -31.47 12.44
CA SER A 175 16.09 -31.53 13.92
C SER A 175 17.43 -31.33 14.64
N ASP A 176 18.58 -31.43 13.95
CA ASP A 176 19.90 -31.33 14.57
C ASP A 176 20.24 -29.87 14.96
N PRO A 177 20.32 -29.54 16.26
CA PRO A 177 20.57 -28.18 16.72
C PRO A 177 21.99 -27.69 16.39
N ASN A 178 22.94 -28.58 16.13
CA ASN A 178 24.31 -28.21 15.76
C ASN A 178 24.44 -27.89 14.27
N CYS A 179 23.46 -28.29 13.46
CA CYS A 179 23.37 -27.93 12.06
C CYS A 179 22.95 -26.46 11.93
N THR A 180 23.94 -25.58 11.78
CA THR A 180 23.75 -24.12 11.71
C THR A 180 24.49 -23.55 10.51
N GLY A 181 24.30 -22.25 10.25
CA GLY A 181 25.08 -21.55 9.25
C GLY A 181 24.88 -22.09 7.83
N SER A 182 25.96 -22.12 7.04
CA SER A 182 25.94 -22.67 5.68
C SER A 182 25.66 -24.17 5.62
N ALA A 183 25.97 -24.93 6.69
CA ALA A 183 25.67 -26.35 6.75
C ALA A 183 24.15 -26.61 6.74
N LEU A 184 23.40 -25.82 7.52
CA LEU A 184 21.93 -25.87 7.50
C LEU A 184 21.38 -25.57 6.11
N VAL A 185 21.84 -24.50 5.48
CA VAL A 185 21.38 -24.12 4.13
C VAL A 185 21.68 -25.21 3.10
N ASN A 186 22.85 -25.85 3.16
CA ASN A 186 23.18 -26.96 2.27
C ASN A 186 22.29 -28.19 2.51
N ASN A 187 21.96 -28.51 3.76
CA ASN A 187 21.06 -29.61 4.07
C ASN A 187 19.62 -29.36 3.58
N VAL A 188 19.21 -28.10 3.47
CA VAL A 188 17.89 -27.72 2.93
C VAL A 188 17.89 -27.71 1.40
N PHE A 189 18.86 -27.04 0.77
CA PHE A 189 18.79 -26.71 -0.66
C PHE A 189 19.82 -27.39 -1.56
N SER A 190 20.71 -28.25 -1.07
CA SER A 190 21.61 -29.01 -1.97
C SER A 190 20.83 -29.93 -2.92
N GLU A 191 21.50 -30.54 -3.90
CA GLU A 191 20.87 -31.52 -4.80
C GLU A 191 20.20 -32.68 -4.07
N LYS A 192 20.70 -33.01 -2.87
CA LYS A 192 20.16 -34.03 -1.98
C LYS A 192 19.51 -33.43 -0.73
N GLY A 193 19.25 -32.12 -0.75
CA GLY A 193 18.67 -31.40 0.37
C GLY A 193 17.19 -31.72 0.56
N THR A 194 16.66 -31.41 1.73
CA THR A 194 15.28 -31.76 2.10
C THR A 194 14.22 -31.10 1.22
N LEU A 195 14.51 -29.94 0.63
CA LEU A 195 13.62 -29.25 -0.30
C LEU A 195 13.98 -29.47 -1.77
N ALA A 196 14.92 -30.35 -2.10
CA ALA A 196 15.36 -30.55 -3.49
C ALA A 196 14.19 -30.90 -4.44
N SER A 197 13.22 -31.68 -3.97
CA SER A 197 12.03 -32.10 -4.74
C SER A 197 11.05 -30.96 -5.02
N LYS A 198 11.15 -29.82 -4.33
CA LYS A 198 10.30 -28.64 -4.58
C LYS A 198 10.72 -27.86 -5.82
N PHE A 199 11.88 -28.19 -6.41
CA PHE A 199 12.42 -27.50 -7.57
C PHE A 199 12.48 -28.44 -8.77
N THR A 200 11.87 -28.03 -9.88
CA THR A 200 12.01 -28.71 -11.18
C THR A 200 13.26 -28.25 -11.92
N VAL A 201 13.73 -27.02 -11.64
CA VAL A 201 14.88 -26.40 -12.29
C VAL A 201 16.05 -26.31 -11.29
N ALA A 202 17.17 -26.97 -11.64
CA ALA A 202 18.33 -27.03 -10.76
C ALA A 202 18.97 -25.65 -10.46
N SER A 203 18.93 -24.72 -11.41
CA SER A 203 19.47 -23.36 -11.23
C SER A 203 18.62 -22.52 -10.26
N GLU A 204 17.31 -22.72 -10.21
CA GLU A 204 16.44 -22.04 -9.24
C GLU A 204 16.76 -22.52 -7.82
N ARG A 205 16.85 -23.84 -7.61
CA ARG A 205 17.29 -24.41 -6.34
C ARG A 205 18.65 -23.84 -5.91
N GLN A 206 19.60 -23.77 -6.84
CA GLN A 206 20.92 -23.20 -6.58
C GLN A 206 20.85 -21.71 -6.21
N GLY A 207 19.98 -20.93 -6.87
CA GLY A 207 19.73 -19.54 -6.54
C GLY A 207 19.21 -19.36 -5.10
N TYR A 208 18.26 -20.19 -4.67
CA TYR A 208 17.82 -20.21 -3.26
C TYR A 208 18.98 -20.56 -2.34
N ARG A 209 19.71 -21.66 -2.62
CA ARG A 209 20.86 -22.06 -1.81
C ARG A 209 21.85 -20.91 -1.63
N ASP A 210 22.23 -20.24 -2.71
CA ASP A 210 23.25 -19.18 -2.67
C ASP A 210 22.73 -17.91 -2.00
N LEU A 211 21.45 -17.55 -2.19
CA LEU A 211 20.82 -16.42 -1.52
C LEU A 211 20.77 -16.60 0.01
N TYR A 212 20.24 -17.73 0.48
CA TYR A 212 20.15 -17.98 1.92
C TYR A 212 21.54 -18.23 2.55
N ALA A 213 22.47 -18.88 1.85
CA ALA A 213 23.84 -19.05 2.33
C ALA A 213 24.56 -17.70 2.42
N GLY A 214 24.35 -16.82 1.44
CA GLY A 214 24.88 -15.46 1.42
C GLY A 214 24.40 -14.67 2.64
N ILE A 215 23.09 -14.62 2.89
CA ILE A 215 22.51 -13.88 4.02
C ILE A 215 23.03 -14.37 5.37
N VAL A 216 23.05 -15.69 5.55
CA VAL A 216 23.58 -16.30 6.77
C VAL A 216 25.07 -15.98 6.92
N GLY A 217 25.83 -16.01 5.83
CA GLY A 217 27.26 -15.72 5.82
C GLY A 217 27.63 -14.25 6.04
N THR A 218 26.84 -13.30 5.53
CA THR A 218 27.16 -11.87 5.54
C THR A 218 26.51 -11.10 6.70
N PHE A 219 25.37 -11.54 7.21
CA PHE A 219 24.67 -10.86 8.30
C PHE A 219 24.69 -11.68 9.57
N ARG A 220 24.17 -12.91 9.55
CA ARG A 220 24.04 -13.72 10.79
C ARG A 220 25.39 -14.06 11.41
N ASN A 221 26.36 -14.53 10.62
CA ASN A 221 27.67 -14.91 11.14
C ASN A 221 28.47 -13.71 11.66
N PRO A 222 28.58 -12.57 10.95
CA PRO A 222 29.25 -11.39 11.49
C PRO A 222 28.54 -10.78 12.69
N SER A 223 27.21 -10.67 12.70
CA SER A 223 26.46 -10.13 13.85
C SER A 223 26.57 -11.00 15.11
N ALA A 224 26.88 -12.30 14.97
CA ALA A 224 27.18 -13.20 16.10
C ALA A 224 28.63 -13.07 16.62
N HIS A 225 29.54 -12.46 15.85
CA HIS A 225 30.97 -12.39 16.16
C HIS A 225 31.51 -10.96 16.28
N ARG A 226 30.76 -9.93 15.88
CA ARG A 226 31.11 -8.51 15.94
C ARG A 226 29.90 -7.71 16.42
N LEU A 227 30.13 -6.70 17.26
CA LEU A 227 29.17 -5.61 17.42
C LEU A 227 29.15 -4.84 16.10
N VAL A 228 27.99 -4.79 15.46
CA VAL A 228 27.75 -4.03 14.24
C VAL A 228 26.62 -3.08 14.62
N ASP A 229 26.85 -1.78 14.66
CA ASP A 229 25.82 -0.80 15.00
C ASP A 229 25.19 -0.28 13.70
N PRO A 230 24.23 -0.99 13.07
CA PRO A 230 23.64 -0.53 11.82
C PRO A 230 22.90 0.77 12.05
N SER A 231 22.90 1.62 11.03
CA SER A 231 21.96 2.73 10.96
C SER A 231 20.51 2.22 10.96
N PRO A 232 19.53 3.03 11.41
CA PRO A 232 18.11 2.69 11.31
C PRO A 232 17.69 2.27 9.89
N GLU A 233 18.25 2.92 8.88
CA GLU A 233 17.99 2.63 7.47
C GLU A 233 18.50 1.24 7.07
N GLU A 234 19.74 0.89 7.44
CA GLU A 234 20.32 -0.43 7.17
C GLU A 234 19.60 -1.54 7.94
N GLY A 235 19.32 -1.31 9.24
CA GLY A 235 18.62 -2.26 10.08
C GLY A 235 17.19 -2.53 9.59
N GLY A 236 16.48 -1.47 9.21
CA GLY A 236 15.14 -1.57 8.65
C GLY A 236 15.11 -2.30 7.30
N ALA A 237 16.02 -1.96 6.40
CA ALA A 237 16.14 -2.65 5.11
C ALA A 237 16.42 -4.15 5.29
N PHE A 238 17.27 -4.53 6.25
CA PHE A 238 17.55 -5.92 6.54
C PHE A 238 16.32 -6.67 7.06
N ILE A 239 15.59 -6.11 8.02
CA ILE A 239 14.39 -6.77 8.60
C ILE A 239 13.32 -6.99 7.51
N VAL A 240 13.11 -5.99 6.64
CA VAL A 240 12.20 -6.09 5.50
C VAL A 240 12.65 -7.18 4.53
N PHE A 241 13.95 -7.25 4.26
CA PHE A 241 14.49 -8.28 3.39
C PHE A 241 14.30 -9.68 3.99
N VAL A 242 14.53 -9.85 5.30
CA VAL A 242 14.23 -11.10 6.01
C VAL A 242 12.74 -11.45 5.89
N ASN A 243 11.83 -10.48 6.00
CA ASN A 243 10.39 -10.73 5.80
C ASN A 243 10.10 -11.33 4.41
N LEU A 244 10.72 -10.78 3.36
CA LEU A 244 10.60 -11.32 2.01
C LEU A 244 11.15 -12.75 1.92
N LEU A 245 12.31 -13.02 2.53
CA LEU A 245 12.91 -14.35 2.55
C LEU A 245 12.05 -15.37 3.31
N LEU A 246 11.42 -14.98 4.41
CA LEU A 246 10.48 -15.85 5.14
C LEU A 246 9.28 -16.22 4.27
N SER A 247 8.69 -15.23 3.57
CA SER A 247 7.59 -15.48 2.63
C SER A 247 7.98 -16.43 1.50
N LYS A 248 9.18 -16.25 0.91
CA LYS A 248 9.69 -17.17 -0.12
C LYS A 248 9.91 -18.59 0.40
N LEU A 249 10.29 -18.71 1.67
CA LEU A 249 10.55 -20.00 2.30
C LEU A 249 9.25 -20.75 2.61
N GLU A 250 8.23 -20.05 3.12
CA GLU A 250 6.91 -20.63 3.36
C GLU A 250 6.24 -21.15 2.09
N ALA A 251 6.48 -20.49 0.95
CA ALA A 251 5.98 -20.97 -0.33
C ALA A 251 6.56 -22.33 -0.77
N LEU A 252 7.64 -22.79 -0.14
CA LEU A 252 8.27 -24.09 -0.41
C LEU A 252 7.79 -25.21 0.54
N ARG A 253 6.97 -24.89 1.55
CA ARG A 253 6.38 -25.88 2.44
C ARG A 253 5.52 -26.89 1.65
#